data_AF-A0A6B3QF95-F1
#
_entry.id   AF-A0A6B3QF95-F1
#
_cell.length_a   1.000
_cell.length_b   1.000
_cell.length_c   1.000
_cell.angle_alpha   90.00
_cell.angle_beta   90.00
_cell.angle_gamma   90.00
#
_symmetry.space_group_name_H-M   'P 1'
#
loop_
_entity.id
_entity.type
_entity.pdbx_description
1 polymer ?
#
loop_
_entity_poly.entity_id
_entity_poly.type
_entity_poly.pdbx_seq_one_letter_code
_entity_poly.pdbx_strand_id
1 'polypeptide(L)'
;LQDIYSRGVHDVLLFITDGLKGMKDTIHQIYPKAKYQHCCVHISRNIAHKVRVKDRKEICDDFKAVYQASSKEEANTFLGSMIEKWQKTYPKVTQSLIKNQDLLTFYEFPPGIRRSIYSTNLIE
;
A
#
# COMPACT_ATOMS: atom_id res chain seq x y z
N LEU A 1 19.99 3.53 -4.42
CA LEU A 1 19.70 4.52 -3.34
C LEU A 1 20.93 5.33 -2.97
N GLN A 2 22.09 4.71 -2.71
CA GLN A 2 23.34 5.47 -2.49
C GLN A 2 23.70 6.38 -3.67
N ASP A 3 23.56 5.88 -4.91
CA ASP A 3 23.74 6.70 -6.11
C ASP A 3 22.83 7.96 -6.11
N ILE A 4 21.53 7.78 -5.86
CA ILE A 4 20.55 8.89 -5.79
C ILE A 4 20.95 9.91 -4.71
N TYR A 5 21.41 9.43 -3.55
CA TYR A 5 21.91 10.27 -2.47
C TYR A 5 23.17 11.04 -2.87
N SER A 6 24.15 10.38 -3.50
CA SER A 6 25.37 11.02 -3.98
C SER A 6 25.13 12.06 -5.07
N ARG A 7 24.01 11.95 -5.79
CA ARG A 7 23.57 12.89 -6.83
C ARG A 7 22.77 14.08 -6.28
N GLY A 8 22.65 14.22 -4.95
CA GLY A 8 22.12 15.41 -4.29
C GLY A 8 20.69 15.29 -3.76
N VAL A 9 20.05 14.12 -3.88
CA VAL A 9 18.72 13.91 -3.28
C VAL A 9 18.89 13.43 -1.85
N HIS A 10 18.83 14.38 -0.90
CA HIS A 10 19.07 14.11 0.52
C HIS A 10 17.78 13.93 1.32
N ASP A 11 16.71 14.63 0.95
CA ASP A 11 15.43 14.60 1.65
C ASP A 11 14.34 14.01 0.78
N VAL A 12 13.85 12.84 1.19
CA VAL A 12 12.73 12.15 0.56
C VAL A 12 11.67 11.92 1.62
N LEU A 13 10.43 12.36 1.36
CA LEU A 13 9.34 12.23 2.32
C LEU A 13 8.70 10.84 2.33
N LEU A 14 8.61 10.20 1.16
CA LEU A 14 7.92 8.92 0.98
C LEU A 14 8.60 8.09 -0.10
N PHE A 15 8.90 6.83 0.23
CA PHE A 15 9.19 5.80 -0.75
C PHE A 15 7.99 4.88 -0.90
N ILE A 16 7.61 4.61 -2.15
CA ILE A 16 6.54 3.67 -2.50
C ILE A 16 7.17 2.54 -3.30
N THR A 17 7.02 1.31 -2.85
CA THR A 17 7.66 0.14 -3.49
C THR A 17 6.69 -1.03 -3.59
N ASP A 18 7.03 -2.05 -4.36
CA ASP A 18 6.24 -3.28 -4.51
C ASP A 18 6.35 -4.24 -3.31
N GLY A 19 7.21 -3.95 -2.33
CA GLY A 19 7.36 -4.73 -1.09
C GLY A 19 8.43 -5.81 -1.15
N LEU A 20 9.48 -5.61 -1.96
CA LEU A 20 10.66 -6.47 -1.94
C LEU A 20 11.27 -6.57 -0.53
N LYS A 21 11.62 -7.80 -0.14
CA LYS A 21 12.17 -8.10 1.19
C LYS A 21 13.46 -7.31 1.43
N GLY A 22 13.57 -6.67 2.60
CA GLY A 22 14.74 -5.86 3.00
C GLY A 22 14.79 -4.46 2.38
N MET A 23 13.84 -4.10 1.52
CA MET A 23 13.82 -2.79 0.88
C MET A 23 13.56 -1.66 1.88
N LYS A 24 12.63 -1.85 2.82
CA LYS A 24 12.35 -0.90 3.91
C LYS A 24 13.61 -0.61 4.74
N ASP A 25 14.33 -1.66 5.14
CA ASP A 25 15.55 -1.53 5.94
C ASP A 25 16.64 -0.78 5.17
N THR A 26 16.84 -1.13 3.89
CA THR A 26 17.81 -0.46 3.02
C THR A 26 17.47 1.01 2.79
N ILE A 27 16.17 1.33 2.64
CA ILE A 27 15.70 2.71 2.52
C ILE A 27 16.03 3.49 3.80
N HIS A 28 15.69 2.97 4.97
CA HIS A 28 15.94 3.69 6.23
C HIS A 28 17.41 3.80 6.61
N GLN A 29 18.28 2.91 6.09
CA GLN A 29 19.74 3.07 6.24
C GLN A 29 20.27 4.33 5.53
N ILE A 30 19.66 4.73 4.41
CA ILE A 30 20.14 5.86 3.58
C ILE A 30 19.29 7.11 3.81
N TYR A 31 17.97 6.93 3.99
CA TYR A 31 16.97 7.95 4.19
C TYR A 31 16.18 7.69 5.49
N PRO A 32 16.80 7.88 6.67
CA PRO A 32 16.20 7.48 7.96
C PRO A 32 14.91 8.23 8.32
N LYS A 33 14.69 9.40 7.72
CA LYS A 33 13.48 10.21 7.94
C LYS A 33 12.35 9.92 6.94
N ALA A 34 12.64 9.18 5.87
CA ALA A 34 11.65 8.93 4.83
C ALA A 34 10.59 7.95 5.34
N LYS A 35 9.33 8.23 5.03
CA LYS A 35 8.26 7.27 5.25
C LYS A 35 8.31 6.18 4.18
N TYR A 36 7.76 5.01 4.49
CA TYR A 36 7.69 3.88 3.59
C TYR A 36 6.25 3.42 3.39
N GLN A 37 5.92 3.07 2.15
CA GLN A 37 4.63 2.50 1.78
C GLN A 37 4.77 1.38 0.76
N HIS A 38 3.95 0.35 0.94
CA HIS A 38 3.68 -0.59 -0.14
C HIS A 38 2.69 -0.02 -1.16
N CYS A 39 3.02 -0.15 -2.43
CA CYS A 39 2.22 0.32 -3.55
C CYS A 39 0.84 -0.35 -3.57
N CYS A 40 -0.22 0.43 -3.38
CA CYS A 40 -1.60 -0.07 -3.40
C CYS A 40 -1.94 -0.80 -4.71
N VAL A 41 -1.39 -0.34 -5.83
CA VAL A 41 -1.59 -0.95 -7.15
C VAL A 41 -0.98 -2.35 -7.21
N HIS A 42 0.24 -2.53 -6.71
CA HIS A 42 0.88 -3.84 -6.64
C HIS A 42 0.14 -4.77 -5.67
N ILE A 43 -0.36 -4.25 -4.55
CA ILE A 43 -1.18 -5.03 -3.62
C ILE A 43 -2.48 -5.47 -4.29
N SER A 44 -3.19 -4.58 -4.99
CA SER A 44 -4.41 -4.89 -5.73
C SER A 44 -4.19 -5.98 -6.78
N ARG A 45 -3.10 -5.88 -7.58
CA ARG A 45 -2.72 -6.96 -8.52
C ARG A 45 -2.43 -8.26 -7.79
N ASN A 46 -1.66 -8.23 -6.69
CA ASN A 46 -1.33 -9.41 -5.90
C ASN A 46 -2.58 -10.09 -5.31
N ILE A 47 -3.59 -9.32 -4.89
CA ILE A 47 -4.89 -9.83 -4.48
C ILE A 47 -5.55 -10.54 -5.66
N ALA A 48 -5.70 -9.87 -6.80
CA ALA A 48 -6.36 -10.41 -7.99
C ALA A 48 -5.73 -11.73 -8.49
N HIS A 49 -4.39 -11.85 -8.42
CA HIS A 49 -3.67 -13.06 -8.80
C HIS A 49 -3.90 -14.24 -7.85
N LYS A 50 -4.25 -14.00 -6.58
CA LYS A 50 -4.38 -15.04 -5.54
C LYS A 50 -5.81 -15.51 -5.29
N VAL A 51 -6.78 -14.95 -6.03
CA VAL A 51 -8.20 -15.25 -5.85
C VAL A 51 -8.83 -15.78 -7.14
N ARG A 52 -9.98 -16.46 -7.00
CA ARG A 52 -10.76 -16.99 -8.11
C ARG A 52 -11.30 -15.85 -8.97
N VAL A 53 -11.38 -16.06 -10.29
CA VAL A 53 -11.83 -15.05 -11.26
C VAL A 53 -13.17 -14.42 -10.88
N LYS A 54 -14.13 -15.23 -10.43
CA LYS A 54 -15.46 -14.77 -10.01
C LYS A 54 -15.45 -13.82 -8.80
N ASP A 55 -14.47 -13.96 -7.90
CA ASP A 55 -14.39 -13.18 -6.66
C ASP A 55 -13.46 -11.96 -6.82
N ARG A 56 -12.65 -11.91 -7.90
CA ARG A 56 -11.66 -10.84 -8.15
C ARG A 56 -12.25 -9.45 -8.09
N LYS A 57 -13.37 -9.23 -8.78
CA LYS A 57 -14.00 -7.91 -8.83
C LYS A 57 -14.36 -7.44 -7.42
N GLU A 58 -15.06 -8.28 -6.68
CA GLU A 58 -15.58 -7.96 -5.36
C GLU A 58 -14.46 -7.68 -4.35
N ILE A 59 -13.46 -8.55 -4.24
CA ILE A 59 -12.36 -8.34 -3.29
C ILE A 59 -11.47 -7.14 -3.66
N CYS A 60 -11.29 -6.85 -4.95
CA CYS A 60 -10.56 -5.66 -5.38
C CYS A 60 -11.36 -4.38 -5.15
N ASP A 61 -12.68 -4.41 -5.30
CA ASP A 61 -13.57 -3.28 -4.97
C ASP A 61 -13.58 -3.03 -3.45
N ASP A 62 -13.60 -4.09 -2.62
CA ASP A 62 -13.44 -3.98 -1.17
C ASP A 62 -12.08 -3.34 -0.79
N PHE A 63 -10.99 -3.79 -1.41
CA PHE A 63 -9.67 -3.18 -1.20
C PHE A 63 -9.59 -1.73 -1.71
N LYS A 64 -10.32 -1.41 -2.78
CA LYS A 64 -10.43 -0.05 -3.29
C LYS A 64 -11.12 0.88 -2.31
N ALA A 65 -12.17 0.43 -1.62
CA ALA A 65 -12.79 1.21 -0.55
C ALA A 65 -11.78 1.55 0.56
N VAL A 66 -10.89 0.62 0.92
CA VAL A 66 -9.85 0.85 1.93
C VAL A 66 -8.95 2.04 1.58
N TYR A 67 -8.35 2.07 0.39
CA TYR A 67 -7.41 3.16 0.04
C TYR A 67 -8.10 4.43 -0.47
N GLN A 68 -9.40 4.39 -0.78
CA GLN A 68 -10.20 5.57 -1.14
C GLN A 68 -10.97 6.19 0.03
N ALA A 69 -10.89 5.60 1.23
CA ALA A 69 -11.52 6.14 2.42
C ALA A 69 -11.04 7.57 2.72
N SER A 70 -11.89 8.34 3.39
CA SER A 70 -11.67 9.76 3.69
C SER A 70 -10.61 9.95 4.79
N SER A 71 -10.51 9.00 5.72
CA SER A 71 -9.56 9.02 6.83
C SER A 71 -8.89 7.66 7.08
N LYS A 72 -7.82 7.66 7.88
CA LYS A 72 -7.09 6.44 8.25
C LYS A 72 -7.97 5.50 9.09
N GLU A 73 -8.82 6.07 9.93
CA GLU A 73 -9.76 5.37 10.80
C GLU A 73 -10.85 4.66 9.99
N GLU A 74 -11.40 5.35 8.99
CA GLU A 74 -12.36 4.77 8.05
C GLU A 74 -11.71 3.68 7.20
N ALA A 75 -10.49 3.91 6.70
CA ALA A 75 -9.71 2.90 5.97
C ALA A 75 -9.50 1.62 6.81
N ASN A 76 -9.15 1.76 8.09
CA ASN A 76 -8.98 0.63 9.00
C ASN A 76 -10.30 -0.12 9.25
N THR A 77 -11.42 0.61 9.34
CA THR A 77 -12.75 0.00 9.44
C THR A 77 -13.06 -0.86 8.21
N PHE A 78 -12.88 -0.30 7.01
CA PHE A 78 -13.09 -1.06 5.77
C PHE A 78 -12.12 -2.23 5.62
N LEU A 79 -10.86 -2.07 6.05
CA LEU A 79 -9.89 -3.15 6.04
C LEU A 79 -10.32 -4.29 6.97
N GLY A 80 -10.83 -3.97 8.16
CA GLY A 80 -11.42 -4.93 9.09
C GLY A 80 -12.58 -5.71 8.47
N SER A 81 -13.55 -5.01 7.88
CA SER A 81 -14.69 -5.64 7.20
C SER A 81 -14.26 -6.53 6.03
N MET A 82 -13.29 -6.07 5.22
CA MET A 82 -12.71 -6.87 4.14
C MET A 82 -12.04 -8.14 4.68
N ILE A 83 -11.27 -8.04 5.77
CA ILE A 83 -10.61 -9.19 6.39
C ILE A 83 -11.66 -10.19 6.89
N GLU A 84 -12.68 -9.73 7.62
CA GLU A 84 -13.73 -10.60 8.15
C GLU A 84 -14.48 -11.37 7.07
N LYS A 85 -14.79 -10.69 5.96
CA LYS A 85 -15.46 -11.26 4.79
C LYS A 85 -14.61 -12.33 4.09
N TRP A 86 -13.32 -12.05 3.88
CA TRP A 86 -12.47 -12.89 3.02
C TRP A 86 -11.55 -13.85 3.76
N GLN A 87 -11.38 -13.74 5.09
CA GLN A 87 -10.41 -14.55 5.84
C GLN A 87 -10.63 -16.06 5.73
N LYS A 88 -11.89 -16.51 5.65
CA LYS A 88 -12.22 -17.93 5.53
C LYS A 88 -11.87 -18.47 4.14
N THR A 89 -12.14 -17.69 3.10
CA THR A 89 -11.96 -18.09 1.69
C THR A 89 -10.52 -17.91 1.22
N TYR A 90 -9.86 -16.82 1.63
CA TYR A 90 -8.54 -16.40 1.18
C TYR A 90 -7.62 -16.01 2.35
N PRO A 91 -7.33 -16.93 3.30
CA PRO A 91 -6.57 -16.62 4.52
C PRO A 91 -5.17 -16.06 4.24
N LYS A 92 -4.52 -16.50 3.15
CA LYS A 92 -3.19 -15.99 2.76
C LYS A 92 -3.25 -14.53 2.29
N VAL A 93 -4.34 -14.12 1.65
CA VAL A 93 -4.54 -12.73 1.19
C VAL A 93 -4.77 -11.85 2.40
N THR A 94 -5.73 -12.19 3.26
CA THR A 94 -6.04 -11.39 4.45
C THR A 94 -4.87 -11.34 5.43
N GLN A 95 -4.16 -12.45 5.65
CA GLN A 95 -2.96 -12.46 6.50
C GLN A 95 -1.86 -11.54 5.95
N SER A 96 -1.70 -11.46 4.62
CA SER A 96 -0.73 -10.54 4.02
C SER A 96 -1.12 -9.07 4.23
N LEU A 97 -2.42 -8.76 4.24
CA LEU A 97 -2.92 -7.42 4.53
C LEU A 97 -2.77 -7.06 6.01
N ILE A 98 -3.12 -7.97 6.93
CA ILE A 98 -2.97 -7.79 8.39
C ILE A 98 -1.52 -7.51 8.78
N LYS A 99 -0.57 -8.24 8.19
CA LYS A 99 0.86 -8.07 8.48
C LYS A 99 1.45 -6.78 7.89
N ASN A 100 0.75 -6.14 6.96
CA ASN A 100 1.26 -4.99 6.23
C ASN A 100 0.95 -3.68 6.97
N GLN A 101 1.86 -3.27 7.85
CA GLN A 101 1.75 -1.99 8.58
C GLN A 101 1.98 -0.77 7.67
N ASP A 102 2.60 -0.96 6.51
CA ASP A 102 3.01 0.09 5.58
C ASP A 102 1.98 0.28 4.44
N LEU A 103 0.75 -0.20 4.62
CA LEU A 103 -0.32 -0.12 3.63
C LEU A 103 -0.95 1.29 3.55
N LEU A 104 -1.10 1.96 4.70
CA LEU A 104 -1.92 3.17 4.87
C LEU A 104 -1.09 4.42 5.22
N THR A 105 0.23 4.38 5.04
CA THR A 105 1.16 5.47 5.41
C THR A 105 0.79 6.80 4.73
N PHE A 106 0.25 6.76 3.52
CA PHE A 106 -0.16 7.93 2.74
C PHE A 106 -1.26 8.77 3.40
N TYR A 107 -2.03 8.22 4.35
CA TYR A 107 -3.01 9.00 5.11
C TYR A 107 -2.37 10.08 5.98
N GLU A 108 -1.08 9.95 6.28
CA GLU A 108 -0.31 10.97 7.01
C GLU A 108 0.07 12.18 6.13
N PHE A 109 -0.32 12.16 4.86
CA PHE A 109 -0.14 13.24 3.90
C PHE A 109 -1.48 13.95 3.62
N PRO A 110 -1.45 15.23 3.14
CA PRO A 110 -2.65 15.99 2.86
C PRO A 110 -3.58 15.31 1.84
N PRO A 111 -4.91 15.35 2.03
CA PRO A 111 -5.88 14.71 1.12
C PRO A 111 -5.67 15.02 -0.36
N GLY A 112 -5.28 16.27 -0.68
CA GLY A 112 -5.06 16.73 -2.06
C GLY A 112 -3.98 15.98 -2.83
N ILE A 113 -3.02 15.33 -2.16
CA ILE A 113 -1.96 14.56 -2.83
C ILE A 113 -2.13 13.04 -2.69
N ARG A 114 -3.08 12.56 -1.89
CA ARG A 114 -3.26 11.12 -1.64
C ARG A 114 -3.56 10.34 -2.91
N ARG A 115 -4.41 10.89 -3.79
CA ARG A 115 -4.78 10.23 -5.06
C ARG A 115 -3.56 9.97 -5.94
N SER A 116 -2.62 10.90 -5.97
CA SER A 116 -1.34 10.76 -6.66
C SER A 116 -0.42 9.70 -6.06
N ILE A 117 -0.59 9.36 -4.79
CA ILE A 117 0.23 8.37 -4.07
C ILE A 117 -0.27 6.93 -4.30
N TYR A 118 -1.59 6.71 -4.27
CA TYR A 118 -2.16 5.35 -4.39
C TYR A 118 -2.59 4.97 -5.82
N SER A 119 -2.49 5.88 -6.79
CA SER A 119 -2.86 5.66 -8.20
C SER A 119 -1.64 5.78 -9.13
N THR A 120 -1.67 5.04 -10.23
CA THR A 120 -0.70 5.17 -11.34
C THR A 120 -1.05 6.29 -12.32
N ASN A 121 -2.21 6.94 -12.21
CA ASN A 121 -2.73 7.96 -13.15
C ASN A 121 -1.95 9.29 -13.16
N LEU A 122 -0.76 9.36 -12.56
CA LEU A 122 0.15 10.48 -12.80
C LEU A 122 1.02 10.27 -14.06
N ILE A 123 1.07 9.05 -14.60
CA ILE A 123 1.94 8.66 -15.72
C ILE A 123 1.14 8.08 -16.92
N GLU A 124 -0.11 7.66 -16.73
CA GLU A 124 -1.07 7.26 -17.78
C GLU A 124 -2.08 8.38 -18.05
#